data_AF-A0A0R3PMW8-F1
#
_entry.id   AF-A0A0R3PMW8-F1
#
_cell.length_a   1.000
_cell.length_b   1.000
_cell.length_c   1.000
_cell.angle_alpha   90.00
_cell.angle_beta   90.00
_cell.angle_gamma   90.00
#
_symmetry.space_group_name_H-M   'P 1'
#
loop_
_entity.id
_entity.type
_entity.pdbx_description
1 polymer ?
#
loop_
_entity_poly.entity_id
_entity_poly.type
_entity_poly.pdbx_seq_one_letter_code
_entity_poly.pdbx_strand_id
1 'polypeptide(L)'
;MLQDDRDGASLAILWKGKVIANLYGGYADREANRLWEENTMAIAYSTTKIWAGLTAAILASRGLLYYDEKVSSFWPEFAQNGKHNITVRDVLDHRAGLITFGREFIIEEAADSKAVSALIEEAVPHWTPGSSRGYHALTYGFLIDEIVRRLDPINRTVAEIYSEEIWKEGIDFQIGSRNMDERLIARVSNPSIVESIIAHVKRPMK
;
A
#
# COMPACT_ATOMS: atom_id res chain seq x y z
N MET A 1 19.05 23.25 7.13
CA MET A 1 19.29 21.85 7.58
C MET A 1 18.26 21.54 8.64
N LEU A 2 17.63 20.36 8.58
CA LEU A 2 16.58 19.86 9.48
C LEU A 2 17.08 19.58 10.93
N GLN A 3 18.07 20.33 11.42
CA GLN A 3 18.77 19.99 12.67
C GLN A 3 17.94 20.24 13.94
N ASP A 4 16.89 21.06 13.87
CA ASP A 4 16.02 21.38 15.01
C ASP A 4 14.68 20.64 14.99
N ASP A 5 14.38 19.85 13.95
CA ASP A 5 13.11 19.12 13.84
C ASP A 5 13.09 17.88 14.74
N ARG A 6 11.90 17.52 15.22
CA ARG A 6 11.68 16.37 16.11
C ARG A 6 12.06 15.04 15.42
N ASP A 7 11.77 14.95 14.13
CA ASP A 7 11.89 13.73 13.32
C ASP A 7 12.77 13.99 12.08
N GLY A 8 12.98 12.95 11.28
CA GLY A 8 13.75 13.03 10.05
C GLY A 8 12.91 12.80 8.79
N ALA A 9 13.52 13.13 7.65
CA ALA A 9 12.93 12.94 6.34
C ALA A 9 14.00 12.76 5.25
N SER A 10 13.58 12.19 4.12
CA SER A 10 14.35 12.14 2.89
C SER A 10 13.54 12.66 1.70
N LEU A 11 14.24 13.21 0.70
CA LEU A 11 13.71 13.73 -0.55
C LEU A 11 14.69 13.42 -1.69
N ALA A 12 14.23 12.66 -2.68
CA ALA A 12 14.91 12.46 -3.94
C ALA A 12 14.15 13.17 -5.07
N ILE A 13 14.87 13.93 -5.90
CA ILE A 13 14.33 14.54 -7.12
C ILE A 13 15.06 13.95 -8.31
N LEU A 14 14.28 13.38 -9.24
CA LEU A 14 14.79 12.81 -10.48
C LEU A 14 14.40 13.67 -11.67
N TRP A 15 15.34 13.93 -12.56
CA TRP A 15 15.11 14.58 -13.85
C TRP A 15 15.68 13.73 -14.97
N LYS A 16 14.81 13.33 -15.91
CA LYS A 16 15.17 12.45 -17.05
C LYS A 16 15.91 11.18 -16.59
N GLY A 17 15.42 10.55 -15.53
CA GLY A 17 15.98 9.31 -14.97
C GLY A 17 17.28 9.49 -14.17
N LYS A 18 17.74 10.73 -13.94
CA LYS A 18 18.93 11.01 -13.13
C LYS A 18 18.56 11.70 -11.83
N VAL A 19 19.15 11.28 -10.72
CA VAL A 19 19.01 11.97 -9.43
C VAL A 19 19.71 13.33 -9.54
N ILE A 20 18.97 14.41 -9.33
CA ILE A 20 19.48 15.79 -9.33
C ILE A 20 19.48 16.42 -7.94
N ALA A 21 18.75 15.82 -7.00
CA ALA A 21 18.84 16.12 -5.58
C ALA A 21 18.59 14.84 -4.79
N ASN A 22 19.43 14.57 -3.79
CA ASN A 22 19.22 13.57 -2.76
C ASN A 22 19.46 14.27 -1.42
N LEU A 23 18.39 14.58 -0.70
CA LEU A 23 18.42 15.31 0.56
C LEU A 23 17.86 14.43 1.65
N TYR A 24 18.52 14.41 2.80
CA TYR A 24 18.04 13.72 3.99
C TYR A 24 18.56 14.45 5.23
N GLY A 25 17.89 14.24 6.37
CA GLY A 25 18.32 14.81 7.64
C GLY A 25 17.27 14.72 8.73
N GLY A 26 17.65 15.14 9.94
CA GLY A 26 16.86 14.99 11.16
C GLY A 26 17.16 13.65 11.84
N TYR A 27 16.17 13.10 12.54
CA TYR A 27 16.30 11.88 13.34
C TYR A 27 15.57 10.69 12.73
N ALA A 28 16.26 9.55 12.60
CA ALA A 28 15.62 8.27 12.32
C ALA A 28 14.95 7.70 13.59
N ASP A 29 15.53 7.96 14.76
CA ASP A 29 14.90 7.71 16.06
C ASP A 29 15.41 8.74 17.07
N ARG A 30 14.53 9.66 17.48
CA ARG A 30 14.88 10.73 18.41
C ARG A 30 15.15 10.21 19.82
N GLU A 31 14.42 9.19 20.27
CA GLU A 31 14.57 8.62 21.62
C GLU A 31 15.89 7.86 21.75
N ALA A 32 16.33 7.20 20.68
CA ALA A 32 17.63 6.54 20.59
C ALA A 32 18.77 7.48 20.14
N ASN A 33 18.50 8.77 19.92
CA ASN A 33 19.44 9.76 19.37
C ASN A 33 20.12 9.30 18.07
N ARG A 34 19.39 8.57 17.21
CA ARG A 34 19.85 8.06 15.92
C ARG A 34 19.46 9.04 14.82
N LEU A 35 20.46 9.56 14.13
CA LEU A 35 20.28 10.48 13.01
C LEU A 35 19.75 9.76 11.77
N TRP A 36 19.07 10.50 10.91
CA TRP A 36 18.69 10.03 9.59
C TRP A 36 19.92 9.99 8.68
N GLU A 37 20.21 8.81 8.14
CA GLU A 37 21.29 8.55 7.17
C GLU A 37 20.72 8.29 5.77
N GLU A 38 21.58 8.30 4.75
CA GLU A 38 21.17 8.15 3.34
C GLU A 38 20.34 6.88 3.10
N ASN A 39 20.71 5.78 3.75
CA ASN A 39 20.07 4.47 3.65
C ASN A 39 18.98 4.21 4.71
N THR A 40 18.57 5.24 5.47
CA THR A 40 17.47 5.10 6.43
C THR A 40 16.17 4.83 5.68
N MET A 41 15.51 3.72 6.01
CA MET A 41 14.22 3.33 5.48
C MET A 41 13.09 3.79 6.38
N ALA A 42 11.94 4.16 5.80
CA ALA A 42 10.74 4.49 6.55
C ALA A 42 9.52 3.72 6.02
N ILE A 43 8.51 3.56 6.85
CA ILE A 43 7.24 2.95 6.44
C ILE A 43 6.59 3.85 5.39
N ALA A 44 6.47 3.35 4.16
CA ALA A 44 5.92 4.09 3.02
C ALA A 44 4.38 4.18 3.02
N TYR A 45 3.70 3.48 3.92
CA TYR A 45 2.24 3.41 4.03
C TYR A 45 1.56 3.21 2.68
N SER A 46 0.65 4.10 2.31
CA SER A 46 -0.18 3.96 1.12
C SER A 46 0.57 4.20 -0.19
N THR A 47 1.79 4.72 -0.15
CA THR A 47 2.66 4.79 -1.33
C THR A 47 2.91 3.39 -1.91
N THR A 48 2.85 2.35 -1.07
CA THR A 48 2.93 0.94 -1.51
C THR A 48 1.85 0.55 -2.53
N LYS A 49 0.69 1.24 -2.55
CA LYS A 49 -0.39 0.98 -3.53
C LYS A 49 0.04 1.23 -4.98
N ILE A 50 1.02 2.10 -5.20
CA ILE A 50 1.59 2.37 -6.52
C ILE A 50 2.14 1.07 -7.11
N TRP A 51 2.84 0.27 -6.30
CA TRP A 51 3.44 -0.99 -6.73
C TRP A 51 2.39 -2.07 -6.98
N ALA A 52 1.36 -2.16 -6.13
CA ALA A 52 0.21 -3.04 -6.40
C ALA A 52 -0.49 -2.69 -7.73
N GLY A 53 -0.72 -1.40 -7.99
CA GLY A 53 -1.28 -0.94 -9.27
C GLY A 53 -0.36 -1.22 -10.46
N LEU A 54 0.95 -1.05 -10.29
CA LEU A 54 1.95 -1.35 -11.33
C LEU A 54 1.98 -2.85 -11.65
N THR A 55 1.91 -3.73 -10.65
CA THR A 55 1.81 -5.18 -10.86
C THR A 55 0.56 -5.55 -11.67
N ALA A 56 -0.60 -4.96 -11.36
CA ALA A 56 -1.81 -5.13 -12.16
C ALA A 56 -1.62 -4.65 -13.61
N ALA A 57 -0.94 -3.53 -13.82
CA ALA A 57 -0.62 -3.02 -15.16
C ALA A 57 0.36 -3.93 -15.93
N ILE A 58 1.32 -4.56 -15.25
CA ILE A 58 2.23 -5.55 -15.84
C ILE A 58 1.42 -6.76 -16.33
N LEU A 59 0.52 -7.31 -15.52
CA LEU A 59 -0.37 -8.40 -15.93
C LEU A 59 -1.25 -7.99 -17.11
N ALA A 60 -1.78 -6.76 -17.11
CA ALA A 60 -2.56 -6.24 -18.23
C ALA A 60 -1.73 -6.15 -19.53
N SER A 61 -0.48 -5.71 -19.45
CA SER A 61 0.42 -5.63 -20.60
C SER A 61 0.74 -7.01 -21.21
N ARG A 62 0.55 -8.08 -20.43
CA ARG A 62 0.75 -9.49 -20.84
C ARG A 62 -0.54 -10.15 -21.33
N GLY A 63 -1.67 -9.43 -21.31
CA GLY A 63 -2.97 -9.99 -21.65
C GLY A 63 -3.53 -10.97 -20.61
N LEU A 64 -2.99 -10.95 -19.38
CA LEU A 64 -3.44 -11.79 -18.26
C LEU A 64 -4.54 -11.12 -17.43
N LEU A 65 -4.65 -9.80 -17.50
CA LEU A 65 -5.65 -9.01 -16.77
C LEU A 65 -6.35 -8.06 -17.73
N TYR A 66 -7.69 -8.03 -17.67
CA TYR A 66 -8.49 -7.04 -18.38
C TYR A 66 -9.21 -6.15 -17.37
N TYR A 67 -9.06 -4.83 -17.49
CA TYR A 67 -9.63 -3.90 -16.51
C TYR A 67 -11.15 -3.98 -16.40
N ASP A 68 -11.85 -4.22 -17.51
CA ASP A 68 -13.31 -4.31 -17.54
C ASP A 68 -13.83 -5.74 -17.32
N GLU A 69 -12.94 -6.70 -17.05
CA GLU A 69 -13.33 -8.05 -16.65
C GLU A 69 -13.89 -8.05 -15.23
N LYS A 70 -14.94 -8.84 -15.02
CA LYS A 70 -15.56 -9.01 -13.71
C LYS A 70 -14.64 -9.85 -12.84
N VAL A 71 -14.38 -9.42 -11.60
CA VAL A 71 -13.55 -10.21 -10.67
C VAL A 71 -14.11 -11.62 -10.47
N SER A 72 -15.44 -11.77 -10.52
CA SER A 72 -16.10 -13.06 -10.39
C SER A 72 -15.88 -14.05 -11.55
N SER A 73 -15.29 -13.65 -12.68
CA SER A 73 -14.99 -14.58 -13.78
C SER A 73 -13.85 -15.54 -13.42
N PHE A 74 -12.88 -15.08 -12.64
CA PHE A 74 -11.71 -15.84 -12.18
C PHE A 74 -11.69 -16.05 -10.65
N TRP A 75 -12.58 -15.37 -9.92
CA TRP A 75 -12.79 -15.57 -8.48
C TRP A 75 -14.29 -15.74 -8.18
N PRO A 76 -14.88 -16.92 -8.45
CA PRO A 76 -16.33 -17.13 -8.32
C PRO A 76 -16.89 -16.82 -6.93
N GLU A 77 -16.16 -17.15 -5.88
CA GLU A 77 -16.54 -16.92 -4.48
C GLU A 77 -16.69 -15.42 -4.16
N PHE A 78 -16.00 -14.55 -4.92
CA PHE A 78 -16.14 -13.10 -4.81
C PHE A 78 -17.54 -12.63 -5.19
N ALA A 79 -18.35 -13.37 -5.94
CA ALA A 79 -19.65 -12.90 -6.42
C ALA A 79 -20.71 -12.69 -5.31
N GLN A 80 -20.45 -13.20 -4.11
CA GLN A 80 -21.33 -13.11 -2.95
C GLN A 80 -21.69 -11.65 -2.59
N ASN A 81 -22.81 -11.46 -1.90
CA ASN A 81 -23.23 -10.18 -1.33
C ASN A 81 -23.32 -9.02 -2.36
N GLY A 82 -23.76 -9.32 -3.58
CA GLY A 82 -24.00 -8.31 -4.61
C GLY A 82 -22.75 -7.89 -5.40
N LYS A 83 -21.62 -8.59 -5.22
CA LYS A 83 -20.33 -8.25 -5.86
C LYS A 83 -20.13 -8.78 -7.28
N HIS A 84 -21.08 -9.56 -7.81
CA HIS A 84 -21.03 -10.23 -9.12
C HIS A 84 -20.74 -9.35 -10.36
N ASN A 85 -20.92 -8.02 -10.29
CA ASN A 85 -20.65 -7.11 -11.40
C ASN A 85 -19.43 -6.21 -11.19
N ILE A 86 -18.71 -6.36 -10.08
CA ILE A 86 -17.49 -5.58 -9.81
C ILE A 86 -16.42 -5.96 -10.83
N THR A 87 -15.88 -4.95 -11.51
CA THR A 87 -14.76 -5.12 -12.44
C THR A 87 -13.42 -4.94 -11.74
N VAL A 88 -12.34 -5.40 -12.36
CA VAL A 88 -10.97 -5.12 -11.88
C VAL A 88 -10.72 -3.60 -11.80
N ARG A 89 -11.26 -2.83 -12.76
CA ARG A 89 -11.24 -1.35 -12.75
C ARG A 89 -11.91 -0.79 -11.50
N ASP A 90 -13.07 -1.30 -11.11
CA ASP A 90 -13.75 -0.81 -9.91
C ASP A 90 -12.94 -1.05 -8.64
N VAL A 91 -12.16 -2.12 -8.57
CA VAL A 91 -11.23 -2.37 -7.45
C VAL A 91 -10.09 -1.34 -7.46
N LEU A 92 -9.42 -1.17 -8.60
CA LEU A 92 -8.29 -0.24 -8.76
C LEU A 92 -8.69 1.22 -8.51
N ASP A 93 -9.91 1.61 -8.91
CA ASP A 93 -10.44 2.97 -8.79
C ASP A 93 -11.16 3.23 -7.46
N HIS A 94 -11.08 2.32 -6.48
CA HIS A 94 -11.74 2.44 -5.18
C HIS A 94 -13.28 2.54 -5.24
N ARG A 95 -13.91 1.88 -6.21
CA ARG A 95 -15.36 1.88 -6.49
C ARG A 95 -16.07 0.59 -6.08
N ALA A 96 -15.33 -0.44 -5.67
CA ALA A 96 -15.86 -1.74 -5.27
C ALA A 96 -16.75 -1.71 -4.01
N GLY A 97 -16.66 -0.66 -3.18
CA GLY A 97 -17.43 -0.54 -1.93
C GLY A 97 -16.87 -1.35 -0.76
N LEU A 98 -15.69 -1.96 -0.89
CA LEU A 98 -15.09 -2.87 0.09
C LEU A 98 -14.05 -2.15 0.95
N ILE A 99 -14.40 -1.00 1.52
CA ILE A 99 -13.46 -0.20 2.33
C ILE A 99 -13.10 -0.84 3.67
N THR A 100 -13.85 -1.85 4.11
CA THR A 100 -13.58 -2.69 5.28
C THR A 100 -13.86 -4.16 4.97
N PHE A 101 -13.36 -5.08 5.80
CA PHE A 101 -13.63 -6.52 5.71
C PHE A 101 -14.98 -6.93 6.34
N GLY A 102 -15.87 -5.98 6.66
CA GLY A 102 -17.12 -6.23 7.37
C GLY A 102 -16.98 -6.52 8.87
N ARG A 103 -15.77 -6.82 9.35
CA ARG A 103 -15.39 -6.90 10.77
C ARG A 103 -14.02 -6.27 11.03
N GLU A 104 -13.64 -6.20 12.30
CA GLU A 104 -12.28 -5.86 12.70
C GLU A 104 -11.28 -6.87 12.11
N PHE A 105 -10.22 -6.34 11.49
CA PHE A 105 -9.17 -7.13 10.88
C PHE A 105 -8.05 -7.36 11.88
N ILE A 106 -7.66 -8.62 12.07
CA ILE A 106 -6.63 -9.01 13.02
C ILE A 106 -5.32 -9.15 12.24
N ILE A 107 -4.24 -8.51 12.70
CA ILE A 107 -2.99 -8.40 11.92
C ILE A 107 -2.36 -9.77 11.65
N GLU A 108 -2.55 -10.72 12.57
CA GLU A 108 -2.10 -12.10 12.44
C GLU A 108 -2.73 -12.81 11.23
N GLU A 109 -3.92 -12.40 10.79
CA GLU A 109 -4.60 -12.95 9.62
C GLU A 109 -3.97 -12.45 8.31
N ALA A 110 -3.21 -11.35 8.33
CA ALA A 110 -2.62 -10.74 7.14
C ALA A 110 -1.64 -11.66 6.39
N ALA A 111 -1.04 -12.63 7.09
CA ALA A 111 -0.14 -13.61 6.49
C ALA A 111 -0.88 -14.82 5.87
N ASP A 112 -2.16 -15.04 6.23
CA ASP A 112 -2.95 -16.14 5.71
C ASP A 112 -3.82 -15.67 4.53
N SER A 113 -3.29 -15.85 3.33
CA SER A 113 -3.98 -15.51 2.08
C SER A 113 -5.39 -16.12 1.96
N LYS A 114 -5.63 -17.34 2.50
CA LYS A 114 -6.94 -17.98 2.43
C LYS A 114 -7.92 -17.34 3.40
N ALA A 115 -7.46 -17.03 4.62
CA ALA A 115 -8.27 -16.31 5.59
C ALA A 115 -8.68 -14.93 5.06
N VAL A 116 -7.74 -14.19 4.46
CA VAL A 116 -8.02 -12.88 3.86
C VAL A 116 -8.98 -13.00 2.66
N SER A 117 -8.80 -13.98 1.77
CA SER A 117 -9.72 -14.23 0.64
C SER A 117 -11.13 -14.46 1.14
N ALA A 118 -11.33 -15.34 2.13
CA ALA A 118 -12.63 -15.61 2.72
C ALA A 118 -13.29 -14.35 3.30
N LEU A 119 -12.51 -13.49 3.97
CA LEU A 119 -13.03 -12.21 4.47
C LEU A 119 -13.50 -11.27 3.36
N ILE A 120 -12.79 -11.22 2.24
CA ILE A 120 -13.19 -10.42 1.08
C ILE A 120 -14.45 -11.00 0.43
N GLU A 121 -14.53 -12.32 0.32
CA GLU A 121 -15.68 -13.04 -0.24
C GLU A 121 -16.95 -12.78 0.58
N GLU A 122 -16.85 -12.79 1.90
CA GLU A 122 -17.98 -12.54 2.82
C GLU A 122 -18.30 -11.03 2.98
N ALA A 123 -17.39 -10.12 2.63
CA ALA A 123 -17.61 -8.70 2.79
C ALA A 123 -18.81 -8.19 1.96
N VAL A 124 -19.58 -7.29 2.56
CA VAL A 124 -20.71 -6.60 1.93
C VAL A 124 -20.24 -5.21 1.49
N PRO A 125 -20.42 -4.82 0.21
CA PRO A 125 -20.15 -3.46 -0.22
C PRO A 125 -20.93 -2.42 0.57
N HIS A 126 -20.27 -1.34 1.00
CA HIS A 126 -20.89 -0.21 1.72
C HIS A 126 -21.84 0.63 0.85
N TRP A 127 -21.70 0.51 -0.48
CA TRP A 127 -22.58 1.13 -1.48
C TRP A 127 -22.67 0.21 -2.70
N THR A 128 -23.65 0.46 -3.57
CA THR A 128 -23.75 -0.22 -4.85
C THR A 128 -22.45 -0.08 -5.64
N PRO A 129 -21.72 -1.15 -5.97
CA PRO A 129 -20.43 -1.03 -6.62
C PRO A 129 -20.52 -0.20 -7.91
N GLY A 130 -19.54 0.69 -8.12
CA GLY A 130 -19.53 1.64 -9.23
C GLY A 130 -20.39 2.90 -9.04
N SER A 131 -21.27 2.98 -8.04
CA SER A 131 -22.08 4.20 -7.82
C SER A 131 -21.31 5.32 -7.11
N SER A 132 -20.28 4.97 -6.34
CA SER A 132 -19.48 5.90 -5.55
C SER A 132 -18.01 5.47 -5.46
N ARG A 133 -17.18 6.30 -4.83
CA ARG A 133 -15.77 6.04 -4.53
C ARG A 133 -15.55 6.21 -3.03
N GLY A 134 -14.75 5.32 -2.46
CA GLY A 134 -14.27 5.47 -1.08
C GLY A 134 -12.95 4.75 -0.91
N TYR A 135 -12.02 5.42 -0.24
CA TYR A 135 -10.63 4.97 -0.19
C TYR A 135 -10.50 3.64 0.56
N HIS A 136 -10.04 2.60 -0.14
CA HIS A 136 -9.79 1.27 0.41
C HIS A 136 -8.43 1.29 1.11
N ALA A 137 -8.37 1.91 2.29
CA ALA A 137 -7.12 2.20 2.97
C ALA A 137 -6.30 0.93 3.24
N LEU A 138 -6.96 -0.12 3.73
CA LEU A 138 -6.34 -1.40 4.07
C LEU A 138 -6.64 -2.48 3.02
N THR A 139 -7.91 -2.65 2.65
CA THR A 139 -8.38 -3.74 1.78
C THR A 139 -7.82 -3.71 0.37
N TYR A 140 -7.39 -2.55 -0.15
CA TYR A 140 -6.85 -2.42 -1.51
C TYR A 140 -5.68 -3.36 -1.79
N GLY A 141 -4.71 -3.43 -0.86
CA GLY A 141 -3.52 -4.26 -1.05
C GLY A 141 -3.90 -5.74 -1.20
N PHE A 142 -4.77 -6.21 -0.32
CA PHE A 142 -5.25 -7.60 -0.32
C PHE A 142 -6.14 -7.94 -1.51
N LEU A 143 -7.02 -7.01 -1.92
CA LEU A 143 -7.85 -7.18 -3.11
C LEU A 143 -7.00 -7.34 -4.37
N ILE A 144 -6.02 -6.44 -4.56
CA ILE A 144 -5.14 -6.51 -5.73
C ILE A 144 -4.22 -7.74 -5.65
N ASP A 145 -3.72 -8.10 -4.48
CA ASP A 145 -2.88 -9.29 -4.31
C ASP A 145 -3.62 -10.58 -4.67
N GLU A 146 -4.87 -10.77 -4.23
CA GLU A 146 -5.68 -11.94 -4.59
C GLU A 146 -6.00 -11.97 -6.09
N ILE A 147 -6.34 -10.82 -6.70
CA ILE A 147 -6.54 -10.72 -8.16
C ILE A 147 -5.27 -11.12 -8.91
N VAL A 148 -4.12 -10.58 -8.50
CA VAL A 148 -2.83 -10.87 -9.12
C VAL A 148 -2.48 -12.35 -8.98
N ARG A 149 -2.63 -12.94 -7.78
CA ARG A 149 -2.34 -14.37 -7.56
C ARG A 149 -3.22 -15.29 -8.39
N ARG A 150 -4.48 -14.93 -8.65
CA ARG A 150 -5.38 -15.75 -9.46
C ARG A 150 -5.10 -15.66 -10.96
N LEU A 151 -4.52 -14.55 -11.42
CA LEU A 151 -4.26 -14.29 -12.83
C LEU A 151 -2.80 -14.57 -13.25
N ASP A 152 -1.85 -14.57 -12.32
CA ASP A 152 -0.47 -14.95 -12.58
C ASP A 152 -0.35 -16.47 -12.76
N PRO A 153 0.26 -16.99 -13.85
CA PRO A 153 0.30 -18.43 -14.15
C PRO A 153 0.97 -19.32 -13.10
N ILE A 154 1.79 -18.73 -12.23
CA ILE A 154 2.49 -19.43 -11.14
C ILE A 154 2.08 -18.90 -9.76
N ASN A 155 0.97 -18.16 -9.70
CA ASN A 155 0.33 -17.65 -8.49
C ASN A 155 1.21 -16.77 -7.60
N ARG A 156 2.11 -15.96 -8.19
CA ARG A 156 2.92 -15.02 -7.43
C ARG A 156 2.08 -13.90 -6.81
N THR A 157 2.49 -13.48 -5.63
CA THR A 157 1.98 -12.30 -4.92
C THR A 157 2.43 -11.00 -5.59
N VAL A 158 1.79 -9.88 -5.20
CA VAL A 158 2.27 -8.53 -5.57
C VAL A 158 3.71 -8.31 -5.09
N ALA A 159 4.06 -8.81 -3.89
CA ALA A 159 5.40 -8.67 -3.32
C ALA A 159 6.46 -9.45 -4.12
N GLU A 160 6.13 -10.66 -4.57
CA GLU A 160 7.02 -11.50 -5.38
C GLU A 160 7.24 -10.88 -6.77
N ILE A 161 6.18 -10.48 -7.46
CA ILE A 161 6.33 -9.81 -8.77
C ILE A 161 7.11 -8.51 -8.64
N TYR A 162 6.85 -7.72 -7.58
CA TYR A 162 7.65 -6.53 -7.29
C TYR A 162 9.13 -6.88 -7.12
N SER A 163 9.45 -7.86 -6.28
CA SER A 163 10.82 -8.26 -5.98
C SER A 163 11.56 -8.83 -7.19
N GLU A 164 10.87 -9.58 -8.05
CA GLU A 164 11.48 -10.29 -9.18
C GLU A 164 11.62 -9.43 -10.43
N GLU A 165 10.68 -8.51 -10.66
CA GLU A 165 10.55 -7.85 -11.96
C GLU A 165 10.72 -6.33 -11.92
N ILE A 166 10.41 -5.71 -10.77
CA ILE A 166 10.37 -4.24 -10.63
C ILE A 166 11.58 -3.76 -9.83
N TRP A 167 11.86 -4.43 -8.71
CA TRP A 167 13.01 -4.14 -7.89
C TRP A 167 14.30 -4.38 -8.66
N LYS A 168 15.25 -3.45 -8.51
CA LYS A 168 16.58 -3.48 -9.11
C LYS A 168 17.56 -2.90 -8.12
N GLU A 169 18.84 -3.20 -8.28
CA GLU A 169 19.91 -2.53 -7.53
C GLU A 169 19.75 -1.00 -7.62
N GLY A 170 19.73 -0.34 -6.46
CA GLY A 170 19.51 1.10 -6.34
C GLY A 170 18.06 1.54 -6.13
N ILE A 171 17.09 0.62 -6.02
CA ILE A 171 15.73 0.92 -5.54
C ILE A 171 15.61 0.54 -4.06
N ASP A 172 15.62 1.54 -3.18
CA ASP A 172 15.48 1.37 -1.73
C ASP A 172 14.01 1.32 -1.30
N PHE A 173 13.25 0.39 -1.90
CA PHE A 173 11.86 0.13 -1.54
C PHE A 173 11.62 -1.37 -1.46
N GLN A 174 10.96 -1.82 -0.39
CA GLN A 174 10.68 -3.23 -0.15
C GLN A 174 9.19 -3.44 0.17
N ILE A 175 8.64 -4.56 -0.32
CA ILE A 175 7.31 -5.05 0.06
C ILE A 175 7.52 -6.38 0.80
N GLY A 176 7.23 -6.39 2.09
CA GLY A 176 7.64 -7.48 2.99
C GLY A 176 9.11 -7.33 3.39
N SER A 177 9.37 -7.24 4.69
CA SER A 177 10.70 -6.98 5.25
C SER A 177 11.58 -8.24 5.30
N ARG A 178 11.75 -8.96 4.18
CA ARG A 178 12.60 -10.15 4.15
C ARG A 178 14.07 -9.71 4.29
N ASN A 179 14.70 -10.09 5.41
CA ASN A 179 16.13 -9.86 5.70
C ASN A 179 16.56 -8.39 5.86
N MET A 180 15.65 -7.51 6.30
CA MET A 180 16.00 -6.12 6.57
C MET A 180 16.62 -5.98 7.97
N ASP A 181 17.74 -5.24 8.04
CA ASP A 181 18.30 -4.82 9.32
C ASP A 181 17.38 -3.76 9.95
N GLU A 182 16.70 -4.11 11.03
CA GLU A 182 15.77 -3.22 11.74
C GLU A 182 16.40 -1.89 12.14
N ARG A 183 17.74 -1.85 12.30
CA ARG A 183 18.49 -0.62 12.60
C ARG A 183 18.43 0.41 11.47
N LEU A 184 18.08 0.00 10.26
CA LEU A 184 17.89 0.91 9.12
C LEU A 184 16.50 1.54 9.11
N ILE A 185 15.53 1.00 9.87
CA ILE A 185 14.15 1.46 9.85
C ILE A 185 14.00 2.64 10.81
N ALA A 186 13.53 3.78 10.32
CA ALA A 186 13.16 4.93 11.12
C ALA A 186 11.93 4.59 11.99
N ARG A 187 11.95 5.06 13.23
CA ARG A 187 10.82 4.93 14.13
C ARG A 187 9.72 5.89 13.69
N VAL A 188 8.53 5.36 13.45
CA VAL A 188 7.35 6.20 13.24
C VAL A 188 6.98 6.84 14.57
N SER A 189 6.95 8.17 14.60
CA SER A 189 6.46 8.94 15.74
C SER A 189 5.11 9.58 15.39
N ASN A 190 4.22 9.67 16.37
CA ASN A 190 3.02 10.48 16.27
C ASN A 190 3.29 11.87 16.89
N PRO A 191 2.67 12.93 16.36
CA PRO A 191 2.68 14.22 17.04
C PRO A 191 2.13 14.06 18.45
N SER A 192 2.77 14.72 19.42
CA SER A 192 2.31 14.75 20.79
C SER A 192 0.97 15.48 20.90
N ILE A 193 0.26 15.29 22.03
CA ILE A 193 -0.97 16.01 22.33
C ILE A 193 -0.72 17.53 22.31
N VAL A 194 0.40 17.98 22.87
CA VAL A 194 0.77 19.41 22.91
C VAL A 194 1.01 19.96 21.50
N GLU A 195 1.75 19.25 20.66
CA GLU A 195 1.98 19.65 19.26
C GLU A 195 0.68 19.69 18.46
N SER A 196 -0.20 18.72 18.68
CA SER A 196 -1.52 18.67 18.06
C SER A 196 -2.39 19.87 18.45
N ILE A 197 -2.39 20.24 19.75
CA ILE A 197 -3.09 21.44 20.25
C ILE A 197 -2.49 22.71 19.63
N ILE A 198 -1.16 22.85 19.64
CA ILE A 198 -0.48 24.02 19.06
C ILE A 198 -0.79 24.16 17.57
N ALA A 199 -0.78 23.06 16.82
CA ALA A 199 -1.12 23.05 15.40
C ALA A 199 -2.57 23.52 15.19
N HIS A 200 -3.52 23.04 16.01
CA HIS A 200 -4.93 23.41 15.94
C HIS A 200 -5.16 24.89 16.29
N VAL A 201 -4.44 25.43 17.26
CA VAL A 201 -4.54 26.85 17.67
C VAL A 201 -3.88 27.78 16.65
N LYS A 202 -2.71 27.41 16.09
CA LYS A 202 -1.96 28.25 15.13
C LYS A 202 -2.53 28.18 13.71
N ARG A 203 -3.17 27.08 13.34
CA ARG A 203 -3.81 26.86 12.03
C ARG A 203 -5.13 26.14 12.23
N PRO A 204 -6.18 26.83 12.71
CA PRO A 204 -7.50 26.21 12.84
C PRO A 204 -7.91 25.69 11.46
N MET A 205 -8.34 24.42 11.41
CA MET A 205 -8.88 23.85 10.17
C MET A 205 -10.08 24.72 9.75
N LYS A 206 -10.06 25.20 8.50
CA LYS A 206 -11.20 25.89 7.90
C LYS A 206 -12.32 24.91 7.56
#